data_AF-A0A2D6HM27-F1
#
_entry.id   AF-A0A2D6HM27-F1
#
_cell.length_a   1.000
_cell.length_b   1.000
_cell.length_c   1.000
_cell.angle_alpha   90.00
_cell.angle_beta   90.00
_cell.angle_gamma   90.00
#
_symmetry.space_group_name_H-M   'P 1'
#
loop_
_entity.id
_entity.type
_entity.pdbx_description
1 polymer ?
#
loop_
_entity_poly.entity_id
_entity_poly.type
_entity_poly.pdbx_seq_one_letter_code
_entity_poly.pdbx_strand_id
1 'polypeptide(L)'
;MPISPSPAETGVSDSHFNMWRAVFAMAHADNMIMVQEEALMLDAIERYDFSDKQKDILYRDTVIKGDIRDFFAQITDKKDKLDFFRFARLMAWCDGDFAAQEKYILEALRGEHIKTLEECDILLEAQALFDAEEKERMKARMVEMYEALQTEKIDEGKLFEAVIDQMADNQTN
;
A
#
# COMPACT_ATOMS: atom_id res chain seq x y z
N MET A 1 30.24 -6.05 -29.26
CA MET A 1 28.98 -6.79 -29.05
C MET A 1 28.11 -5.93 -28.15
N PRO A 2 26.84 -5.64 -28.50
CA PRO A 2 25.94 -5.01 -27.56
C PRO A 2 25.58 -6.06 -26.50
N ILE A 3 25.83 -5.70 -25.25
CA ILE A 3 25.39 -6.42 -24.05
C ILE A 3 23.87 -6.44 -24.08
N SER A 4 23.28 -7.61 -24.31
CA SER A 4 21.85 -7.82 -24.08
C SER A 4 21.57 -7.56 -22.60
N PRO A 5 20.52 -6.79 -22.24
CA PRO A 5 20.18 -6.59 -20.83
C PRO A 5 19.81 -7.93 -20.20
N SER A 6 20.41 -8.19 -19.04
CA SER A 6 20.14 -9.34 -18.18
C SER A 6 18.66 -9.35 -17.74
N PRO A 7 18.00 -10.51 -17.61
CA PRO A 7 16.56 -10.62 -17.36
C PRO A 7 16.13 -10.29 -15.91
N ALA A 8 16.64 -9.23 -15.29
CA ALA A 8 16.39 -8.90 -13.89
C ALA A 8 16.20 -7.40 -13.62
N GLU A 9 15.23 -6.73 -14.25
CA GLU A 9 14.77 -5.37 -13.85
C GLU A 9 13.28 -5.13 -14.16
N THR A 10 12.41 -6.13 -14.08
CA THR A 10 10.96 -5.96 -14.35
C THR A 10 10.17 -5.78 -13.05
N GLY A 11 10.33 -4.63 -12.41
CA GLY A 11 9.49 -4.18 -11.31
C GLY A 11 8.68 -2.94 -11.69
N VAL A 12 7.83 -2.45 -10.79
CA VAL A 12 7.17 -1.14 -10.98
C VAL A 12 8.22 -0.02 -11.06
N SER A 13 7.84 1.14 -11.62
CA SER A 13 8.73 2.30 -11.72
C SER A 13 9.21 2.79 -10.35
N ASP A 14 10.36 3.48 -10.30
CA ASP A 14 10.88 4.06 -9.05
C ASP A 14 9.90 5.03 -8.39
N SER A 15 9.14 5.77 -9.20
CA SER A 15 8.09 6.68 -8.71
C SER A 15 6.96 5.90 -8.01
N HIS A 16 6.45 4.85 -8.67
CA HIS A 16 5.37 4.02 -8.13
C HIS A 16 5.83 3.20 -6.92
N PHE A 17 7.10 2.78 -6.91
CA PHE A 17 7.71 2.11 -5.78
C PHE A 17 7.83 3.04 -4.58
N ASN A 18 8.36 4.26 -4.75
CA ASN A 18 8.46 5.24 -3.66
C ASN A 18 7.09 5.71 -3.16
N MET A 19 6.06 5.69 -4.01
CA MET A 19 4.67 5.90 -3.61
C MET A 19 4.25 4.86 -2.55
N TRP A 20 4.45 3.58 -2.81
CA TRP A 20 4.11 2.52 -1.85
C TRP A 20 4.92 2.59 -0.56
N ARG A 21 6.22 2.89 -0.66
CA ARG A 21 7.06 3.11 0.54
C ARG A 21 6.55 4.28 1.39
N ALA A 22 6.10 5.36 0.77
CA ALA A 22 5.49 6.49 1.48
C ALA A 22 4.16 6.10 2.14
N VAL A 23 3.33 5.26 1.49
CA VAL A 23 2.09 4.73 2.07
C VAL A 23 2.38 3.86 3.29
N PHE A 24 3.40 2.99 3.23
CA PHE A 24 3.76 2.12 4.36
C PHE A 24 4.31 2.93 5.53
N ALA A 25 5.19 3.90 5.25
CA ALA A 25 5.67 4.83 6.28
C ALA A 25 4.52 5.61 6.95
N MET A 26 3.43 5.87 6.22
CA MET A 26 2.22 6.49 6.77
C MET A 26 1.41 5.54 7.65
N ALA A 27 1.34 4.24 7.34
CA ALA A 27 0.69 3.26 8.22
C ALA A 27 1.35 3.20 9.61
N HIS A 28 2.65 3.50 9.69
CA HIS A 28 3.37 3.61 10.95
C HIS A 28 3.22 4.97 11.67
N ALA A 29 2.39 5.89 11.18
CA ALA A 29 2.31 7.28 11.64
C ALA A 29 2.08 7.43 13.14
N ASP A 30 1.14 6.68 13.70
CA ASP A 30 0.74 6.65 15.11
C ASP A 30 1.59 5.67 15.95
N ASN A 31 2.63 5.09 15.36
CA ASN A 31 3.50 4.05 15.92
C ASN A 31 2.75 2.75 16.33
N MET A 32 1.53 2.52 15.84
CA MET A 32 0.79 1.29 16.07
C MET A 32 0.22 0.76 14.75
N ILE A 33 0.82 -0.29 14.19
CA ILE A 33 0.18 -1.01 13.08
C ILE A 33 -0.87 -1.95 13.66
N MET A 34 -2.11 -1.78 13.24
CA MET A 34 -3.17 -2.74 13.49
C MET A 34 -3.05 -3.94 12.54
N VAL A 35 -3.52 -5.12 12.97
CA VAL A 35 -3.47 -6.38 12.17
C VAL A 35 -4.07 -6.19 10.77
N GLN A 36 -5.07 -5.34 10.65
CA GLN A 36 -5.73 -4.99 9.40
C GLN A 36 -4.81 -4.20 8.46
N GLU A 37 -4.03 -3.25 8.98
CA GLU A 37 -3.09 -2.45 8.21
C GLU A 37 -1.90 -3.31 7.73
N GLU A 38 -1.41 -4.21 8.59
CA GLU A 38 -0.40 -5.20 8.20
C GLU A 38 -0.90 -6.09 7.05
N ALA A 39 -2.13 -6.60 7.16
CA ALA A 39 -2.74 -7.42 6.12
C ALA A 39 -2.88 -6.67 4.78
N LEU A 40 -3.23 -5.37 4.81
CA LEU A 40 -3.29 -4.53 3.61
C LEU A 40 -1.92 -4.32 2.97
N MET A 41 -0.88 -4.12 3.78
CA MET A 41 0.48 -3.97 3.27
C MET A 41 0.97 -5.26 2.61
N LEU A 42 0.75 -6.42 3.24
CA LEU A 42 1.13 -7.72 2.68
C LEU A 42 0.37 -8.02 1.38
N ASP A 43 -0.93 -7.72 1.33
CA ASP A 43 -1.75 -7.84 0.12
C ASP A 43 -1.22 -6.97 -1.03
N ALA A 44 -0.84 -5.73 -0.73
CA ALA A 44 -0.25 -4.84 -1.72
C ALA A 44 1.08 -5.41 -2.27
N ILE A 45 1.94 -5.99 -1.43
CA ILE A 45 3.19 -6.60 -1.89
C ILE A 45 2.93 -7.75 -2.87
N GLU A 46 1.88 -8.54 -2.65
CA GLU A 46 1.58 -9.69 -3.50
C GLU A 46 0.78 -9.33 -4.76
N ARG A 47 -0.10 -8.33 -4.70
CA ARG A 47 -0.96 -7.95 -5.83
C ARG A 47 -0.25 -7.16 -6.92
N TYR A 48 0.76 -6.38 -6.57
CA TYR A 48 1.46 -5.51 -7.52
C TYR A 48 2.74 -6.16 -8.06
N ASP A 49 3.09 -5.83 -9.31
CA ASP A 49 4.24 -6.39 -10.05
C ASP A 49 5.60 -5.84 -9.56
N PHE A 50 5.86 -5.92 -8.26
CA PHE A 50 7.15 -5.58 -7.67
C PHE A 50 8.20 -6.63 -8.05
N SER A 51 9.40 -6.16 -8.36
CA SER A 51 10.57 -7.05 -8.43
C SER A 51 10.89 -7.64 -7.07
N ASP A 52 11.58 -8.79 -7.03
CA ASP A 52 11.99 -9.43 -5.78
C ASP A 52 12.71 -8.46 -4.82
N LYS A 53 13.59 -7.60 -5.38
CA LYS A 53 14.29 -6.58 -4.61
C LYS A 53 13.35 -5.52 -4.01
N GLN A 54 12.32 -5.12 -4.76
CA GLN A 54 11.31 -4.18 -4.27
C GLN A 54 10.45 -4.84 -3.19
N LYS A 55 10.03 -6.10 -3.37
CA LYS A 55 9.30 -6.87 -2.37
C LYS A 55 10.10 -6.97 -1.07
N ASP A 56 11.37 -7.34 -1.14
CA ASP A 56 12.27 -7.43 0.03
C ASP A 56 12.36 -6.12 0.82
N ILE A 57 12.34 -4.98 0.13
CA ILE A 57 12.34 -3.66 0.78
C ILE A 57 10.99 -3.37 1.43
N LEU A 58 9.89 -3.62 0.72
CA LEU A 58 8.54 -3.39 1.25
C LEU A 58 8.23 -4.26 2.46
N TYR A 59 8.68 -5.53 2.46
CA TYR A 59 8.60 -6.41 3.63
C TYR A 59 9.37 -5.89 4.84
N ARG A 60 10.44 -5.11 4.64
CA ARG A 60 11.12 -4.43 5.75
C ARG A 60 10.36 -3.19 6.17
N ASP A 61 9.82 -2.45 5.20
CA ASP A 61 9.03 -1.24 5.45
C ASP A 61 7.70 -1.53 6.15
N THR A 62 7.21 -2.79 6.22
CA THR A 62 6.07 -3.17 7.09
C THR A 62 6.44 -3.29 8.57
N VAL A 63 7.72 -3.47 8.88
CA VAL A 63 8.21 -3.65 10.25
C VAL A 63 8.94 -2.40 10.74
N ILE A 64 9.68 -1.75 9.85
CA ILE A 64 10.54 -0.61 10.14
C ILE A 64 9.93 0.65 9.53
N LYS A 65 9.52 1.58 10.40
CA LYS A 65 9.05 2.90 10.01
C LYS A 65 10.14 3.66 9.25
N GLY A 66 9.90 3.93 7.96
CA GLY A 66 10.68 4.87 7.16
C GLY A 66 10.16 6.31 7.29
N ASP A 67 10.84 7.26 6.64
CA ASP A 67 10.41 8.66 6.60
C ASP A 67 9.49 8.90 5.40
N ILE A 68 8.22 9.22 5.68
CA ILE A 68 7.20 9.54 4.67
C ILE A 68 7.69 10.64 3.73
N ARG A 69 8.41 11.64 4.25
CA ARG A 69 8.88 12.81 3.49
C ARG A 69 9.93 12.39 2.48
N ASP A 70 10.90 11.58 2.91
CA ASP A 70 12.00 11.14 2.04
C ASP A 70 11.48 10.30 0.88
N PHE A 71 10.45 9.47 1.11
CA PHE A 71 9.84 8.68 0.05
C PHE A 71 8.92 9.51 -0.84
N PHE A 72 8.11 10.39 -0.27
CA PHE A 72 7.22 11.27 -1.05
C PHE A 72 8.01 12.20 -2.00
N ALA A 73 9.18 12.69 -1.56
CA ALA A 73 10.09 13.51 -2.36
C ALA A 73 10.59 12.81 -3.63
N GLN A 74 10.67 11.47 -3.59
CA GLN A 74 11.16 10.64 -4.68
C GLN A 74 10.05 10.20 -5.65
N ILE A 75 8.79 10.55 -5.37
CA ILE A 75 7.68 10.32 -6.30
C ILE A 75 7.77 11.38 -7.42
N THR A 76 8.16 10.95 -8.61
CA THR A 76 8.36 11.87 -9.74
C THR A 76 7.13 12.02 -10.63
N ASP A 77 6.23 11.03 -10.63
CA ASP A 77 5.01 11.05 -11.44
C ASP A 77 3.85 11.70 -10.67
N LYS A 78 3.14 12.63 -11.31
CA LYS A 78 1.97 13.31 -10.72
C LYS A 78 0.86 12.31 -10.37
N LYS A 79 0.64 11.28 -11.19
CA LYS A 79 -0.35 10.24 -10.93
C LYS A 79 0.01 9.46 -9.68
N ASP A 80 1.28 9.09 -9.51
CA ASP A 80 1.74 8.39 -8.31
C ASP A 80 1.64 9.27 -7.05
N LYS A 81 1.85 10.60 -7.17
CA LYS A 81 1.59 11.53 -6.06
C LYS A 81 0.11 11.57 -5.67
N LEU A 82 -0.80 11.52 -6.64
CA LEU A 82 -2.25 11.44 -6.39
C LEU A 82 -2.64 10.08 -5.79
N ASP A 83 -2.07 8.99 -6.31
CA ASP A 83 -2.30 7.64 -5.81
C ASP A 83 -1.76 7.48 -4.37
N PHE A 84 -0.65 8.13 -4.01
CA PHE A 84 -0.19 8.21 -2.62
C PHE A 84 -1.31 8.74 -1.70
N PHE A 85 -1.91 9.89 -2.01
CA PHE A 85 -2.98 10.45 -1.17
C PHE A 85 -4.19 9.53 -1.09
N ARG A 86 -4.47 8.82 -2.17
CA ARG A 86 -5.56 7.84 -2.24
C ARG A 86 -5.31 6.64 -1.34
N PHE A 87 -4.12 6.04 -1.40
CA PHE A 87 -3.77 4.87 -0.60
C PHE A 87 -3.45 5.23 0.86
N ALA A 88 -2.83 6.38 1.12
CA ALA A 88 -2.61 6.87 2.49
C ALA A 88 -3.93 7.07 3.26
N ARG A 89 -4.96 7.62 2.59
CA ARG A 89 -6.30 7.72 3.16
C ARG A 89 -7.00 6.37 3.29
N LEU A 90 -6.67 5.41 2.42
CA LEU A 90 -7.18 4.04 2.50
C LEU A 90 -6.70 3.34 3.76
N MET A 91 -5.42 3.48 4.08
CA MET A 91 -4.80 2.94 5.28
C MET A 91 -5.37 3.59 6.55
N ALA A 92 -5.53 4.92 6.53
CA ALA A 92 -6.11 5.70 7.62
C ALA A 92 -7.52 5.21 8.05
N TRP A 93 -8.36 4.74 7.12
CA TRP A 93 -9.76 4.40 7.40
C TRP A 93 -9.98 3.29 8.46
N CYS A 94 -8.97 2.52 8.86
CA CYS A 94 -9.10 1.50 9.91
C CYS A 94 -9.64 2.03 11.25
N ASP A 95 -9.55 3.33 11.54
CA ASP A 95 -10.04 3.95 12.79
C ASP A 95 -11.33 4.82 12.65
N GLY A 96 -11.86 4.99 11.43
CA GLY A 96 -13.10 5.73 11.19
C GLY A 96 -13.04 7.27 11.35
N ASP A 97 -11.87 7.84 11.70
CA ASP A 97 -11.65 9.30 11.75
C ASP A 97 -10.74 9.78 10.61
N PHE A 98 -11.32 9.83 9.41
CA PHE A 98 -10.68 10.38 8.22
C PHE A 98 -10.15 11.80 8.44
N ALA A 99 -10.83 12.62 9.23
CA ALA A 99 -10.48 14.04 9.36
C ALA A 99 -9.20 14.22 10.17
N ALA A 100 -9.03 13.46 11.25
CA ALA A 100 -7.82 13.50 12.07
C ALA A 100 -6.58 12.99 11.30
N GLN A 101 -6.70 11.87 10.58
CA GLN A 101 -5.57 11.31 9.84
C GLN A 101 -5.28 12.05 8.53
N GLU A 102 -6.28 12.59 7.82
CA GLU A 102 -6.02 13.49 6.70
C GLU A 102 -5.26 14.73 7.17
N LYS A 103 -5.66 15.31 8.30
CA LYS A 103 -4.93 16.42 8.91
C LYS A 103 -3.49 16.01 9.24
N TYR A 104 -3.28 14.82 9.79
CA TYR A 104 -1.94 14.29 10.04
C TYR A 104 -1.12 14.13 8.75
N ILE A 105 -1.67 13.54 7.69
CA ILE A 105 -0.99 13.39 6.38
C ILE A 105 -0.53 14.76 5.89
N LEU A 106 -1.44 15.73 5.93
CA LEU A 106 -1.15 17.09 5.49
C LEU A 106 -0.13 17.78 6.41
N GLU A 107 -0.13 17.52 7.72
CA GLU A 107 0.85 18.07 8.67
C GLU A 107 2.24 17.41 8.51
N ALA A 108 2.28 16.10 8.32
CA ALA A 108 3.51 15.32 8.07
C ALA A 108 4.22 15.81 6.80
N LEU A 109 3.46 16.23 5.78
CA LEU A 109 3.97 16.78 4.53
C LEU A 109 4.21 18.30 4.58
N ARG A 110 3.40 19.07 5.32
CA ARG A 110 3.53 20.54 5.44
C ARG A 110 4.80 21.01 6.12
N GLY A 111 5.45 20.16 6.93
CA GLY A 111 6.58 20.56 7.77
C GLY A 111 7.75 21.23 7.05
N GLU A 112 7.94 20.98 5.76
CA GLU A 112 8.93 21.66 4.91
C GLU A 112 8.80 21.35 3.41
N HIS A 113 8.02 20.33 2.99
CA HIS A 113 8.08 19.77 1.63
C HIS A 113 7.17 20.45 0.60
N ILE A 114 6.04 21.02 1.02
CA ILE A 114 5.17 21.78 0.11
C ILE A 114 5.81 23.15 -0.10
N LYS A 115 6.78 23.20 -1.02
CA LYS A 115 7.50 24.44 -1.35
C LYS A 115 6.99 25.05 -2.66
N THR A 116 6.29 24.25 -3.47
CA THR A 116 5.99 24.60 -4.86
C THR A 116 4.48 24.73 -5.12
N LEU A 117 4.13 25.56 -6.11
CA LEU A 117 2.75 25.76 -6.56
C LEU A 117 2.13 24.44 -7.07
N GLU A 118 2.93 23.60 -7.73
CA GLU A 118 2.51 22.30 -8.27
C GLU A 118 2.09 21.32 -7.17
N GLU A 119 2.84 21.25 -6.06
CA GLU A 119 2.49 20.40 -4.92
C GLU A 119 1.23 20.91 -4.19
N CYS A 120 1.04 22.22 -4.12
CA CYS A 120 -0.21 22.82 -3.65
C CYS A 120 -1.39 22.45 -4.55
N ASP A 121 -1.22 22.48 -5.87
CA ASP A 121 -2.27 22.12 -6.83
C ASP A 121 -2.62 20.63 -6.73
N ILE A 122 -1.63 19.75 -6.58
CA ILE A 122 -1.85 18.32 -6.35
C ILE A 122 -2.64 18.08 -5.06
N LEU A 123 -2.34 18.84 -4.00
CA LEU A 123 -3.09 18.74 -2.75
C LEU A 123 -4.54 19.20 -2.88
N LEU A 124 -4.78 20.30 -3.60
CA LEU A 124 -6.13 20.78 -3.87
C LEU A 124 -6.91 19.79 -4.75
N GLU A 125 -6.26 19.22 -5.76
CA GLU A 125 -6.83 18.18 -6.63
C GLU A 125 -7.14 16.91 -5.85
N ALA A 126 -6.21 16.46 -5.00
CA ALA A 126 -6.43 15.35 -4.08
C ALA A 126 -7.49 15.67 -3.01
N GLN A 127 -7.80 16.92 -2.68
CA GLN A 127 -8.95 17.25 -1.83
C GLN A 127 -10.25 17.22 -2.62
N ALA A 128 -10.25 17.74 -3.84
CA ALA A 128 -11.42 17.80 -4.72
C ALA A 128 -11.88 16.43 -5.21
N LEU A 129 -10.95 15.50 -5.50
CA LEU A 129 -11.26 14.14 -5.93
C LEU A 129 -11.93 13.29 -4.84
N PHE A 130 -12.00 13.75 -3.59
CA PHE A 130 -12.47 12.98 -2.44
C PHE A 130 -13.75 13.59 -1.86
N ASP A 131 -14.69 13.87 -2.76
CA ASP A 131 -16.06 14.18 -2.40
C ASP A 131 -16.78 12.99 -1.75
N ALA A 132 -18.03 13.20 -1.35
CA ALA A 132 -18.83 12.15 -0.70
C ALA A 132 -19.03 10.92 -1.59
N GLU A 133 -19.04 11.08 -2.92
CA GLU A 133 -19.30 10.01 -3.88
C GLU A 133 -18.06 9.14 -4.10
N GLU A 134 -16.88 9.75 -4.27
CA GLU A 134 -15.63 8.96 -4.34
C GLU A 134 -15.36 8.28 -3.00
N LYS A 135 -15.70 8.91 -1.87
CA LYS A 135 -15.63 8.26 -0.54
C LYS A 135 -16.48 7.00 -0.49
N GLU A 136 -17.73 7.05 -0.95
CA GLU A 136 -18.60 5.87 -1.00
C GLU A 136 -18.10 4.82 -2.01
N ARG A 137 -17.61 5.22 -3.19
CA ARG A 137 -17.00 4.30 -4.15
C ARG A 137 -15.72 3.65 -3.63
N MET A 138 -14.91 4.39 -2.87
CA MET A 138 -13.69 3.88 -2.26
C MET A 138 -14.04 2.90 -1.13
N LYS A 139 -15.05 3.21 -0.30
CA LYS A 139 -15.61 2.26 0.68
C LYS A 139 -16.12 0.98 0.01
N ALA A 140 -16.88 1.09 -1.06
CA ALA A 140 -17.43 -0.06 -1.77
C ALA A 140 -16.34 -0.97 -2.36
N ARG A 141 -15.36 -0.39 -3.09
CA ARG A 141 -14.21 -1.15 -3.60
C ARG A 141 -13.39 -1.81 -2.49
N MET A 142 -13.34 -1.20 -1.31
CA MET A 142 -12.63 -1.77 -0.16
C MET A 142 -13.39 -2.91 0.49
N VAL A 143 -14.71 -2.81 0.63
CA VAL A 143 -15.52 -3.94 1.09
C VAL A 143 -15.31 -5.13 0.17
N GLU A 144 -15.35 -4.91 -1.16
CA GLU A 144 -15.04 -5.95 -2.14
C GLU A 144 -13.62 -6.51 -2.01
N MET A 145 -12.60 -5.64 -1.86
CA MET A 145 -11.21 -6.06 -1.68
C MET A 145 -11.00 -6.86 -0.37
N TYR A 146 -11.64 -6.44 0.73
CA TYR A 146 -11.57 -7.15 2.01
C TYR A 146 -12.31 -8.49 1.97
N GLU A 147 -13.47 -8.53 1.33
CA GLU A 147 -14.20 -9.78 1.10
C GLU A 147 -13.37 -10.75 0.25
N ALA A 148 -12.72 -10.26 -0.81
CA ALA A 148 -11.81 -11.05 -1.63
C ALA A 148 -10.61 -11.60 -0.83
N LEU A 149 -9.98 -10.75 -0.02
CA LEU A 149 -8.86 -11.13 0.86
C LEU A 149 -9.23 -12.20 1.89
N GLN A 150 -10.43 -12.12 2.46
CA GLN A 150 -10.91 -13.15 3.38
C GLN A 150 -11.24 -14.44 2.64
N THR A 151 -11.78 -14.35 1.42
CA THR A 151 -12.17 -15.51 0.63
C THR A 151 -10.95 -16.29 0.12
N GLU A 152 -9.90 -15.61 -0.34
CA GLU A 152 -8.63 -16.25 -0.77
C GLU A 152 -7.91 -16.95 0.38
N LYS A 153 -7.82 -16.34 1.56
CA LYS A 153 -7.23 -16.99 2.75
C LYS A 153 -8.03 -18.21 3.22
N ILE A 154 -9.36 -18.18 3.08
CA ILE A 154 -10.23 -19.32 3.40
C ILE A 154 -10.02 -20.46 2.39
N ASP A 155 -9.82 -20.15 1.10
CA ASP A 155 -9.60 -21.17 0.07
C ASP A 155 -8.20 -21.80 0.16
N GLU A 156 -7.15 -21.01 0.44
CA GLU A 156 -5.80 -21.55 0.71
C GLU A 156 -5.76 -22.42 1.97
N GLY A 157 -6.45 -22.00 3.04
CA GLY A 157 -6.56 -22.79 4.27
C GLY A 157 -7.26 -24.13 4.06
N LYS A 158 -8.34 -24.15 3.28
CA LYS A 158 -9.04 -25.40 2.90
C LYS A 158 -8.21 -26.30 2.00
N LEU A 159 -7.43 -25.72 1.09
CA LEU A 159 -6.52 -26.47 0.23
C LEU A 159 -5.41 -27.15 1.05
N PHE A 160 -4.84 -26.45 2.03
CA PHE A 160 -3.85 -27.02 2.95
C PHE A 160 -4.44 -28.11 3.85
N GLU A 161 -5.64 -27.91 4.39
CA GLU A 161 -6.33 -28.90 5.23
C GLU A 161 -6.64 -30.19 4.43
N ALA A 162 -7.12 -30.06 3.19
CA ALA A 162 -7.36 -31.20 2.30
C ALA A 162 -6.08 -31.99 1.96
N VAL A 163 -4.94 -31.31 1.82
CA VAL A 163 -3.64 -31.95 1.56
C VAL A 163 -3.12 -32.67 2.82
N ILE A 164 -3.32 -32.10 4.01
CA ILE A 164 -2.93 -32.73 5.28
C ILE A 164 -3.76 -34.00 5.54
N ASP A 165 -5.07 -33.94 5.32
CA ASP A 165 -5.95 -35.12 5.44
C ASP A 165 -5.54 -36.23 4.46
N GLN A 166 -5.22 -35.87 3.21
CA GLN A 166 -4.76 -36.83 2.20
C GLN A 166 -3.39 -37.43 2.52
N MET A 167 -2.52 -36.70 3.24
CA MET A 167 -1.23 -37.21 3.72
C MET A 167 -1.37 -38.08 4.97
N ALA A 168 -2.35 -37.80 5.85
CA ALA A 168 -2.64 -38.60 7.03
C ALA A 168 -3.21 -39.97 6.66
N ASP A 169 -4.12 -40.02 5.68
CA ASP A 169 -4.72 -41.28 5.21
C ASP A 169 -3.69 -42.22 4.52
N ASN A 170 -2.63 -41.66 3.95
CA ASN A 170 -1.58 -42.40 3.25
C ASN A 170 -0.48 -42.97 4.18
N GLN A 171 -0.54 -42.70 5.50
CA GLN A 171 0.38 -43.27 6.49
C GLN A 171 -0.26 -44.40 7.34
N THR A 172 -1.56 -44.66 7.17
CA THR A 172 -2.30 -45.72 7.91
C THR A 172 -2.56 -46.99 7.09
N ASN A 173 -1.91 -47.17 5.94
CA ASN A 173 -2.03 -48.37 5.11
C ASN A 173 -0.69 -49.11 4.93
#